data_AF-A0A2G9MML9-F1
#
_entry.id   AF-A0A2G9MML9-F1
#
_cell.length_a   1.000
_cell.length_b   1.000
_cell.length_c   1.000
_cell.angle_alpha   90.00
_cell.angle_beta   90.00
_cell.angle_gamma   90.00
#
_symmetry.space_group_name_H-M   'P 1'
#
loop_
_entity.id
_entity.type
_entity.pdbx_description
1 polymer ?
#
loop_
_entity_poly.entity_id
_entity_poly.type
_entity_poly.pdbx_seq_one_letter_code
_entity_poly.pdbx_strand_id
1 'polypeptide(L)'
;KCGQYYWSTINAEHCGEPACSGGLTFINNTPAKNKLSYIEVWKEFSSIHKKLGYTPINRYPVVARWNPTMDFTIASIAAFQPFVVSGEVKPPANPLVIPQFCLRFGDIDNVGVTGHFCGFVMMGEHAFVAPKEYDINKYLKDHLTWLNQGMGLNNDDITIHEDAWAGGGNFGPCIEFFSRGLEVSNQVYMQYELPNKELKIKVLDMGQGHERAAWFTQGKPSIYECVFPKVIEKLRKSTGVKYDEEFMTKFVPLSSYLKTDDTPDLDKAYNDVAKKLNMPFETFKNKVQEIAALYSVA
;
A
#
# COMPACT_ATOMS: atom_id res chain seq x y z
N LYS A 1 -14.86 -10.57 -14.05
CA LYS A 1 -13.78 -10.68 -15.06
C LYS A 1 -12.68 -11.64 -14.61
N CYS A 2 -12.08 -11.47 -13.43
CA CYS A 2 -11.00 -12.33 -12.93
C CYS A 2 -11.44 -13.60 -12.18
N GLY A 3 -12.72 -13.74 -11.83
CA GLY A 3 -13.21 -14.89 -11.04
C GLY A 3 -12.99 -14.78 -9.53
N GLN A 4 -12.31 -13.72 -9.08
CA GLN A 4 -12.13 -13.40 -7.66
C GLN A 4 -13.45 -13.00 -7.00
N TYR A 5 -13.73 -13.55 -5.83
CA TYR A 5 -14.84 -13.13 -4.97
C TYR A 5 -14.45 -11.87 -4.19
N TYR A 6 -15.41 -10.98 -3.96
CA TYR A 6 -15.20 -9.75 -3.21
C TYR A 6 -16.50 -9.30 -2.53
N TRP A 7 -16.35 -8.49 -1.49
CA TRP A 7 -17.44 -7.84 -0.77
C TRP A 7 -17.59 -6.38 -1.23
N SER A 8 -18.83 -5.90 -1.24
CA SER A 8 -19.19 -4.52 -1.59
C SER A 8 -20.55 -4.18 -0.97
N THR A 9 -20.76 -2.92 -0.57
CA THR A 9 -22.06 -2.44 -0.09
C THR A 9 -23.04 -2.17 -1.24
N ILE A 10 -22.53 -2.06 -2.46
CA ILE A 10 -23.31 -1.88 -3.70
C ILE A 10 -23.11 -3.05 -4.65
N ASN A 11 -23.95 -3.16 -5.67
CA ASN A 11 -23.74 -4.09 -6.78
C ASN A 11 -22.64 -3.58 -7.72
N ALA A 12 -21.38 -3.67 -7.29
CA ALA A 12 -20.23 -3.21 -8.07
C ALA A 12 -19.93 -4.17 -9.23
N GLU A 13 -19.70 -3.64 -10.44
CA GLU A 13 -19.42 -4.45 -11.63
C GLU A 13 -18.01 -5.05 -11.65
N HIS A 14 -17.07 -4.48 -10.88
CA HIS A 14 -15.65 -4.83 -10.87
C HIS A 14 -15.16 -5.03 -9.44
N CYS A 15 -14.20 -5.94 -9.26
CA CYS A 15 -13.66 -6.28 -7.94
C CYS A 15 -12.77 -5.17 -7.35
N GLY A 16 -12.35 -4.16 -8.13
CA GLY A 16 -11.49 -3.07 -7.66
C GLY A 16 -10.03 -3.18 -8.10
N GLU A 17 -9.58 -4.35 -8.53
CA GLU A 17 -8.24 -4.53 -9.13
C GLU A 17 -8.06 -3.66 -10.38
N PRO A 18 -6.86 -3.08 -10.63
CA PRO A 18 -6.65 -2.23 -11.79
C PRO A 18 -6.92 -2.97 -13.10
N ALA A 19 -6.52 -4.25 -13.21
CA ALA A 19 -6.77 -5.04 -14.42
C ALA A 19 -8.26 -5.18 -14.76
N CYS A 20 -9.13 -5.27 -13.75
CA CYS A 20 -10.57 -5.37 -13.93
C CYS A 20 -11.24 -4.01 -14.11
N SER A 21 -10.72 -2.97 -13.44
CA SER A 21 -11.29 -1.63 -13.31
C SER A 21 -10.88 -0.66 -14.43
N GLY A 22 -10.01 -1.09 -15.35
CA GLY A 22 -9.49 -0.22 -16.42
C GLY A 22 -8.27 0.61 -16.00
N GLY A 23 -7.56 0.17 -14.96
CA GLY A 23 -6.37 0.82 -14.41
C GLY A 23 -6.66 1.60 -13.13
N LEU A 24 -5.79 2.57 -12.82
CA LEU A 24 -5.93 3.47 -11.67
C LEU A 24 -6.89 4.62 -12.01
N THR A 25 -8.15 4.51 -11.57
CA THR A 25 -9.23 5.43 -11.95
C THR A 25 -9.42 6.62 -11.00
N PHE A 26 -8.60 6.72 -9.95
CA PHE A 26 -8.65 7.81 -8.96
C PHE A 26 -7.82 9.04 -9.35
N ILE A 27 -7.02 8.98 -10.42
CA ILE A 27 -6.19 10.10 -10.88
C ILE A 27 -7.11 11.24 -11.35
N ASN A 28 -6.98 12.42 -10.74
CA ASN A 28 -7.85 13.58 -10.86
C ASN A 28 -9.34 13.31 -10.60
N ASN A 29 -9.68 12.15 -10.03
CA ASN A 29 -11.04 11.68 -9.82
C ASN A 29 -11.14 10.80 -8.56
N THR A 30 -10.41 11.17 -7.53
CA THR A 30 -10.40 10.39 -6.29
C THR A 30 -11.70 10.62 -5.49
N PRO A 31 -12.33 9.55 -4.95
CA PRO A 31 -13.54 9.64 -4.14
C PRO A 31 -13.25 10.14 -2.71
N ALA A 32 -11.97 10.24 -2.32
CA ALA A 32 -11.57 10.74 -1.02
C ALA A 32 -11.96 12.21 -0.83
N LYS A 33 -12.82 12.47 0.17
CA LYS A 33 -13.24 13.84 0.53
C LYS A 33 -12.12 14.65 1.20
N ASN A 34 -11.22 13.98 1.92
CA ASN A 34 -10.11 14.63 2.60
C ASN A 34 -8.86 14.56 1.71
N LYS A 35 -8.16 15.69 1.55
CA LYS A 35 -6.90 15.78 0.80
C LYS A 35 -5.75 15.86 1.80
N LEU A 36 -5.08 14.73 2.04
CA LEU A 36 -4.03 14.63 3.05
C LEU A 36 -2.65 14.66 2.37
N SER A 37 -1.79 15.59 2.79
CA SER A 37 -0.37 15.51 2.48
C SER A 37 0.29 14.32 3.18
N TYR A 38 1.51 13.98 2.78
CA TYR A 38 2.30 12.92 3.43
C TYR A 38 2.35 13.09 4.96
N ILE A 39 2.59 14.29 5.48
CA ILE A 39 2.66 14.50 6.94
C ILE A 39 1.29 14.39 7.61
N GLU A 40 0.23 14.87 6.94
CA GLU A 40 -1.13 14.87 7.49
C GLU A 40 -1.71 13.47 7.60
N VAL A 41 -1.39 12.55 6.67
CA VAL A 41 -1.86 11.16 6.73
C VAL A 41 -1.53 10.52 8.08
N TRP A 42 -0.26 10.55 8.53
CA TRP A 42 0.12 9.94 9.81
C TRP A 42 -0.50 10.67 11.01
N LYS A 43 -0.58 12.01 10.97
CA LYS A 43 -1.18 12.79 12.05
C LYS A 43 -2.65 12.45 12.24
N GLU A 44 -3.41 12.36 11.14
CA GLU A 44 -4.84 12.02 11.20
C GLU A 44 -5.04 10.55 11.57
N PHE A 45 -4.26 9.64 10.98
CA PHE A 45 -4.28 8.21 11.30
C PHE A 45 -4.05 7.96 12.78
N SER A 46 -2.96 8.50 13.34
CA SER A 46 -2.62 8.34 14.75
C SER A 46 -3.62 9.02 15.69
N SER A 47 -4.19 10.17 15.30
CA SER A 47 -5.22 10.89 16.06
C SER A 47 -6.52 10.09 16.17
N ILE A 48 -7.00 9.52 15.06
CA ILE A 48 -8.21 8.68 15.02
C ILE A 48 -7.98 7.42 15.86
N HIS A 49 -6.88 6.70 15.61
CA HIS A 49 -6.59 5.45 16.33
C HIS A 49 -6.39 5.66 17.83
N LYS A 50 -5.83 6.80 18.25
CA LYS A 50 -5.74 7.15 19.67
C LYS A 50 -7.13 7.29 20.34
N LYS A 51 -8.13 7.83 19.63
CA LYS A 51 -9.53 7.90 20.11
C LYS A 51 -10.19 6.51 20.15
N LEU A 52 -9.77 5.59 19.28
CA LEU A 52 -10.21 4.20 19.24
C LEU A 52 -9.49 3.30 20.28
N GLY A 53 -8.56 3.85 21.07
CA GLY A 53 -7.87 3.16 22.15
C GLY A 53 -6.49 2.58 21.78
N TYR A 54 -5.98 2.87 20.58
CA TYR A 54 -4.64 2.45 20.16
C TYR A 54 -3.58 3.40 20.68
N THR A 55 -2.40 2.86 20.95
CA THR A 55 -1.23 3.67 21.34
C THR A 55 -0.30 3.89 20.14
N PRO A 56 -0.12 5.14 19.67
CA PRO A 56 0.91 5.43 18.68
C PRO A 56 2.30 5.24 19.25
N ILE A 57 3.14 4.48 18.56
CA ILE A 57 4.54 4.23 18.95
C ILE A 57 5.52 4.72 17.89
N ASN A 58 6.78 4.88 18.29
CA ASN A 58 7.86 5.21 17.36
C ASN A 58 8.22 4.02 16.48
N ARG A 59 8.67 4.32 15.26
CA ARG A 59 9.17 3.30 14.32
C ARG A 59 10.43 2.61 14.85
N TYR A 60 10.62 1.37 14.42
CA TYR A 60 11.86 0.62 14.62
C TYR A 60 12.88 0.95 13.51
N PRO A 61 14.18 0.68 13.74
CA PRO A 61 15.19 0.74 12.69
C PRO A 61 14.81 -0.15 11.51
N VAL A 62 15.22 0.26 10.30
CA VAL A 62 14.96 -0.54 9.09
C VAL A 62 15.80 -1.81 9.01
N VAL A 63 16.93 -1.84 9.73
CA VAL A 63 17.74 -3.06 9.91
C VAL A 63 17.13 -3.84 11.06
N ALA A 64 16.76 -5.10 10.82
CA ALA A 64 16.04 -5.93 11.76
C ALA A 64 16.97 -6.55 12.83
N ARG A 65 17.59 -5.69 13.65
CA ARG A 65 18.57 -6.07 14.68
C ARG A 65 18.06 -7.10 15.69
N TRP A 66 16.75 -7.18 15.88
CA TRP A 66 16.10 -8.09 16.81
C TRP A 66 15.77 -9.44 16.19
N ASN A 67 15.70 -9.55 14.85
CA ASN A 67 15.25 -10.77 14.19
C ASN A 67 16.43 -11.44 13.47
N PRO A 68 16.84 -12.67 13.87
CA PRO A 68 17.98 -13.35 13.26
C PRO A 68 17.68 -13.93 11.87
N THR A 69 16.43 -13.91 11.41
CA THR A 69 16.02 -14.52 10.13
C THR A 69 15.77 -13.50 9.02
N MET A 70 16.01 -12.21 9.27
CA MET A 70 15.79 -11.16 8.27
C MET A 70 16.80 -10.02 8.43
N ASP A 71 17.27 -9.46 7.32
CA ASP A 71 18.20 -8.32 7.35
C ASP A 71 17.46 -6.99 7.54
N PHE A 72 16.33 -6.84 6.85
CA PHE A 72 15.55 -5.60 6.81
C PHE A 72 14.10 -5.81 7.22
N THR A 73 13.50 -4.77 7.80
CA THR A 73 12.07 -4.72 8.09
C THR A 73 11.27 -4.65 6.78
N ILE A 74 10.49 -5.68 6.46
CA ILE A 74 9.72 -5.79 5.21
C ILE A 74 8.24 -5.39 5.32
N ALA A 75 7.74 -5.30 6.56
CA ALA A 75 6.36 -4.97 6.93
C ALA A 75 6.36 -4.39 8.35
N SER A 76 5.29 -3.71 8.75
CA SER A 76 5.16 -3.19 10.13
C SER A 76 5.19 -4.30 11.16
N ILE A 77 4.55 -5.45 10.89
CA ILE A 77 4.54 -6.60 11.79
C ILE A 77 5.93 -7.19 12.06
N ALA A 78 6.87 -7.02 11.13
CA ALA A 78 8.24 -7.51 11.30
C ALA A 78 8.98 -6.83 12.47
N ALA A 79 8.51 -5.65 12.93
CA ALA A 79 8.99 -5.02 14.15
C ALA A 79 8.71 -5.84 15.43
N PHE A 80 7.75 -6.76 15.36
CA PHE A 80 7.26 -7.57 16.48
C PHE A 80 7.57 -9.07 16.30
N GLN A 81 7.94 -9.49 15.09
CA GLN A 81 8.37 -10.86 14.82
C GLN A 81 9.82 -11.11 15.27
N PRO A 82 10.15 -12.32 15.75
CA PRO A 82 9.21 -13.40 16.09
C PRO A 82 8.66 -13.28 17.52
N PHE A 83 9.36 -12.60 18.42
CA PHE A 83 9.21 -12.78 19.87
C PHE A 83 7.90 -12.23 20.46
N VAL A 84 7.36 -11.14 19.91
CA VAL A 84 6.06 -10.64 20.38
C VAL A 84 4.96 -11.53 19.83
N VAL A 85 5.04 -11.92 18.55
CA VAL A 85 4.05 -12.80 17.89
C VAL A 85 4.02 -14.20 18.52
N SER A 86 5.15 -14.73 18.98
CA SER A 86 5.19 -16.01 19.71
C SER A 86 4.68 -15.91 21.15
N GLY A 87 4.57 -14.68 21.69
CA GLY A 87 4.19 -14.39 23.07
C GLY A 87 5.34 -14.48 24.08
N GLU A 88 6.59 -14.60 23.62
CA GLU A 88 7.79 -14.60 24.48
C GLU A 88 8.07 -13.21 25.07
N VAL A 89 7.73 -12.16 24.32
CA VAL A 89 7.92 -10.76 24.72
C VAL A 89 6.58 -10.04 24.64
N LYS A 90 6.29 -9.16 25.61
CA LYS A 90 5.08 -8.33 25.57
C LYS A 90 5.23 -7.23 24.50
N PRO A 91 4.16 -6.88 23.78
CA PRO A 91 4.21 -5.74 22.88
C PRO A 91 4.43 -4.43 23.68
N PRO A 92 5.03 -3.39 23.07
CA PRO A 92 5.29 -2.12 23.75
C PRO A 92 4.01 -1.39 24.16
N ALA A 93 2.89 -1.66 23.48
CA ALA A 93 1.54 -1.26 23.85
C ALA A 93 0.54 -2.22 23.20
N ASN A 94 -0.71 -2.26 23.66
CA ASN A 94 -1.72 -3.14 23.08
C ASN A 94 -3.14 -2.56 23.26
N PRO A 95 -3.88 -2.25 22.19
CA PRO A 95 -3.43 -2.25 20.80
C PRO A 95 -2.52 -1.04 20.47
N LEU A 96 -1.81 -1.08 19.33
CA LEU A 96 -0.86 -0.05 18.93
C LEU A 96 -0.97 0.33 17.45
N VAL A 97 -0.43 1.51 17.12
CA VAL A 97 -0.18 1.93 15.73
C VAL A 97 1.26 2.40 15.54
N ILE A 98 1.84 2.15 14.36
CA ILE A 98 3.26 2.43 14.06
C ILE A 98 3.46 2.93 12.61
N PRO A 99 4.27 3.96 12.35
CA PRO A 99 4.67 4.36 11.00
C PRO A 99 5.99 3.68 10.62
N GLN A 100 5.96 2.37 10.37
CA GLN A 100 7.19 1.59 10.19
C GLN A 100 7.78 1.81 8.80
N PHE A 101 9.03 2.25 8.70
CA PHE A 101 9.74 2.30 7.43
C PHE A 101 10.22 0.90 7.05
N CYS A 102 9.89 0.46 5.84
CA CYS A 102 10.13 -0.88 5.33
C CYS A 102 11.00 -0.83 4.08
N LEU A 103 11.76 -1.89 3.82
CA LEU A 103 12.48 -2.10 2.57
C LEU A 103 11.99 -3.37 1.87
N ARG A 104 11.71 -3.26 0.57
CA ARG A 104 11.36 -4.37 -0.32
C ARG A 104 12.13 -4.22 -1.61
N PHE A 105 12.96 -5.23 -1.92
CA PHE A 105 13.76 -5.25 -3.14
C PHE A 105 13.13 -6.10 -4.24
N GLY A 106 12.08 -6.89 -3.94
CA GLY A 106 11.35 -7.65 -4.95
C GLY A 106 10.65 -6.75 -5.98
N ASP A 107 10.26 -5.55 -5.57
CA ASP A 107 9.55 -4.59 -6.42
C ASP A 107 10.48 -3.61 -7.16
N ILE A 108 11.80 -3.84 -7.15
CA ILE A 108 12.78 -2.86 -7.66
C ILE A 108 12.57 -2.52 -9.13
N ASP A 109 12.21 -3.51 -9.95
CA ASP A 109 11.98 -3.34 -11.39
C ASP A 109 10.70 -2.53 -11.70
N ASN A 110 9.81 -2.39 -10.71
CA ASN A 110 8.56 -1.64 -10.80
C ASN A 110 8.71 -0.17 -10.37
N VAL A 111 9.82 0.19 -9.71
CA VAL A 111 10.07 1.55 -9.21
C VAL A 111 10.20 2.53 -10.37
N GLY A 112 9.61 3.71 -10.20
CA GLY A 112 9.56 4.77 -11.21
C GLY A 112 8.49 4.57 -12.29
N VAL A 113 8.01 3.35 -12.53
CA VAL A 113 7.03 3.06 -13.58
C VAL A 113 5.61 2.94 -13.01
N THR A 114 5.41 2.07 -12.01
CA THR A 114 4.06 1.68 -11.56
C THR A 114 3.68 2.25 -10.19
N GLY A 115 4.46 3.19 -9.68
CA GLY A 115 4.24 3.82 -8.37
C GLY A 115 4.75 3.02 -7.18
N HIS A 116 5.66 2.06 -7.40
CA HIS A 116 6.30 1.27 -6.35
C HIS A 116 7.53 1.95 -5.76
N PHE A 117 7.94 1.51 -4.58
CA PHE A 117 9.10 2.02 -3.85
C PHE A 117 9.97 0.85 -3.38
N CYS A 118 11.29 1.03 -3.39
CA CYS A 118 12.17 0.14 -2.63
C CYS A 118 12.03 0.36 -1.12
N GLY A 119 11.78 1.61 -0.70
CA GLY A 119 11.58 1.98 0.70
C GLY A 119 10.35 2.85 0.89
N PHE A 120 9.48 2.46 1.82
CA PHE A 120 8.21 3.12 2.07
C PHE A 120 7.80 3.00 3.53
N VAL A 121 6.88 3.84 3.99
CA VAL A 121 6.30 3.71 5.33
C VAL A 121 5.04 2.87 5.27
N MET A 122 5.05 1.73 5.95
CA MET A 122 3.86 0.96 6.25
C MET A 122 3.28 1.43 7.59
N MET A 123 2.13 2.10 7.54
CA MET A 123 1.33 2.34 8.73
C MET A 123 0.75 1.01 9.19
N GLY A 124 1.14 0.59 10.38
CA GLY A 124 0.68 -0.65 11.01
C GLY A 124 -0.39 -0.36 12.07
N GLU A 125 -1.47 -1.13 12.07
CA GLU A 125 -2.43 -1.24 13.18
C GLU A 125 -2.36 -2.68 13.71
N HIS A 126 -1.98 -2.82 14.99
CA HIS A 126 -1.67 -4.12 15.58
C HIS A 126 -2.33 -4.34 16.94
N ALA A 127 -2.78 -5.57 17.15
CA ALA A 127 -3.27 -6.07 18.42
C ALA A 127 -2.74 -7.49 18.65
N PHE A 128 -2.37 -7.81 19.89
CA PHE A 128 -1.75 -9.08 20.28
C PHE A 128 -2.53 -9.65 21.46
N VAL A 129 -3.48 -10.54 21.23
CA VAL A 129 -4.43 -10.95 22.29
C VAL A 129 -4.61 -12.46 22.35
N ALA A 130 -5.09 -12.95 23.50
CA ALA A 130 -5.49 -14.35 23.60
C ALA A 130 -6.66 -14.64 22.64
N PRO A 131 -6.82 -15.89 22.15
CA PRO A 131 -7.89 -16.23 21.19
C PRO A 131 -9.30 -15.82 21.64
N LYS A 132 -9.59 -15.89 22.96
CA LYS A 132 -10.88 -15.49 23.55
C LYS A 132 -11.17 -13.98 23.52
N GLU A 133 -10.14 -13.15 23.32
CA GLU A 133 -10.20 -11.68 23.30
C GLU A 133 -10.06 -11.14 21.87
N TYR A 134 -9.92 -12.02 20.88
CA TYR A 134 -9.70 -11.65 19.49
C TYR A 134 -11.02 -11.23 18.83
N ASP A 135 -11.13 -9.96 18.47
CA ASP A 135 -12.37 -9.35 17.95
C ASP A 135 -12.16 -8.79 16.54
N ILE A 136 -12.31 -9.67 15.54
CA ILE A 136 -12.20 -9.33 14.12
C ILE A 136 -13.17 -8.20 13.73
N ASN A 137 -14.40 -8.22 14.27
CA ASN A 137 -15.41 -7.22 13.92
C ASN A 137 -15.02 -5.83 14.42
N LYS A 138 -14.46 -5.74 15.62
CA LYS A 138 -13.90 -4.49 16.14
C LYS A 138 -12.77 -3.98 15.25
N TYR A 139 -11.80 -4.83 14.92
CA TYR A 139 -10.63 -4.42 14.11
C TYR A 139 -11.04 -3.97 12.70
N LEU A 140 -11.98 -4.66 12.07
CA LEU A 140 -12.52 -4.24 10.78
C LEU A 140 -13.23 -2.88 10.90
N LYS A 141 -14.05 -2.69 11.94
CA LYS A 141 -14.79 -1.44 12.18
C LYS A 141 -13.85 -0.26 12.46
N ASP A 142 -12.78 -0.48 13.21
CA ASP A 142 -11.80 0.56 13.54
C ASP A 142 -11.04 1.01 12.29
N HIS A 143 -10.60 0.06 11.45
CA HIS A 143 -9.96 0.39 10.18
C HIS A 143 -10.91 1.08 9.20
N LEU A 144 -12.17 0.62 9.09
CA LEU A 144 -13.20 1.33 8.32
C LEU A 144 -13.43 2.75 8.84
N THR A 145 -13.38 2.96 10.16
CA THR A 145 -13.47 4.30 10.77
C THR A 145 -12.35 5.21 10.25
N TRP A 146 -11.13 4.70 10.13
CA TRP A 146 -10.03 5.44 9.51
C TRP A 146 -10.29 5.73 8.01
N LEU A 147 -10.70 4.74 7.22
CA LEU A 147 -10.99 4.94 5.79
C LEU A 147 -12.13 5.97 5.59
N ASN A 148 -13.19 5.90 6.40
CA ASN A 148 -14.35 6.78 6.31
C ASN A 148 -14.08 8.19 6.84
N GLN A 149 -13.52 8.33 8.05
CA GLN A 149 -13.37 9.63 8.70
C GLN A 149 -12.05 10.31 8.34
N GLY A 150 -10.97 9.54 8.28
CA GLY A 150 -9.63 10.03 7.98
C GLY A 150 -9.43 10.30 6.50
N MET A 151 -9.60 9.28 5.65
CA MET A 151 -9.47 9.45 4.20
C MET A 151 -10.72 10.06 3.55
N GLY A 152 -11.89 10.02 4.22
CA GLY A 152 -13.13 10.56 3.67
C GLY A 152 -13.75 9.66 2.60
N LEU A 153 -13.48 8.35 2.62
CA LEU A 153 -13.95 7.38 1.63
C LEU A 153 -15.32 6.83 2.04
N ASN A 154 -16.31 6.80 1.13
CA ASN A 154 -17.59 6.14 1.45
C ASN A 154 -17.44 4.62 1.28
N ASN A 155 -18.23 3.84 2.01
CA ASN A 155 -18.19 2.37 1.88
C ASN A 155 -18.58 1.90 0.47
N ASP A 156 -19.42 2.65 -0.23
CA ASP A 156 -19.81 2.35 -1.62
C ASP A 156 -18.66 2.50 -2.62
N ASP A 157 -17.57 3.17 -2.24
CA ASP A 157 -16.34 3.30 -3.02
C ASP A 157 -15.29 2.22 -2.66
N ILE A 158 -15.61 1.28 -1.76
CA ILE A 158 -14.69 0.25 -1.26
C ILE A 158 -15.18 -1.13 -1.71
N THR A 159 -14.26 -1.92 -2.26
CA THR A 159 -14.42 -3.36 -2.43
C THR A 159 -13.40 -4.08 -1.58
N ILE A 160 -13.77 -5.25 -1.04
CA ILE A 160 -12.90 -6.02 -0.14
C ILE A 160 -12.68 -7.40 -0.71
N HIS A 161 -11.41 -7.76 -0.95
CA HIS A 161 -11.02 -9.10 -1.39
C HIS A 161 -10.73 -9.96 -0.18
N GLU A 162 -10.98 -11.26 -0.32
CA GLU A 162 -10.49 -12.28 0.61
C GLU A 162 -9.23 -12.92 0.01
N ASP A 163 -8.20 -13.08 0.82
CA ASP A 163 -6.97 -13.78 0.44
C ASP A 163 -6.30 -14.42 1.67
N ALA A 164 -5.11 -15.00 1.48
CA ALA A 164 -4.26 -15.51 2.53
C ALA A 164 -2.87 -14.89 2.44
N TRP A 165 -2.38 -14.36 3.55
CA TRP A 165 -1.07 -13.73 3.61
C TRP A 165 -0.09 -14.58 4.42
N ALA A 166 1.17 -14.65 3.95
CA ALA A 166 2.27 -15.28 4.65
C ALA A 166 3.56 -14.45 4.54
N GLY A 167 4.29 -14.32 5.65
CA GLY A 167 5.55 -13.58 5.69
C GLY A 167 6.18 -13.56 7.09
N GLY A 168 7.51 -13.47 7.13
CA GLY A 168 8.27 -13.43 8.40
C GLY A 168 8.10 -14.66 9.29
N GLY A 169 7.70 -15.81 8.72
CA GLY A 169 7.47 -17.06 9.44
C GLY A 169 6.03 -17.28 9.94
N ASN A 170 5.11 -16.34 9.68
CA ASN A 170 3.72 -16.41 10.13
C ASN A 170 2.73 -16.22 8.97
N PHE A 171 1.49 -16.68 9.15
CA PHE A 171 0.44 -16.57 8.13
C PHE A 171 -0.97 -16.56 8.73
N GLY A 172 -1.95 -16.17 7.91
CA GLY A 172 -3.37 -16.17 8.24
C GLY A 172 -4.24 -15.66 7.09
N PRO A 173 -5.58 -15.78 7.21
CA PRO A 173 -6.49 -15.14 6.27
C PRO A 173 -6.32 -13.62 6.32
N CYS A 174 -6.44 -12.96 5.17
CA CYS A 174 -6.42 -11.52 5.07
C CYS A 174 -7.57 -11.01 4.23
N ILE A 175 -7.82 -9.72 4.39
CA ILE A 175 -8.68 -8.95 3.50
C ILE A 175 -7.93 -7.76 2.94
N GLU A 176 -8.21 -7.43 1.70
CA GLU A 176 -7.57 -6.32 0.99
C GLU A 176 -8.62 -5.33 0.54
N PHE A 177 -8.43 -4.06 0.89
CA PHE A 177 -9.37 -2.99 0.60
C PHE A 177 -8.93 -2.31 -0.69
N PHE A 178 -9.80 -2.33 -1.68
CA PHE A 178 -9.60 -1.70 -2.97
C PHE A 178 -10.53 -0.50 -3.13
N SER A 179 -10.03 0.53 -3.80
CA SER A 179 -10.86 1.61 -4.29
C SER A 179 -10.29 2.14 -5.61
N ARG A 180 -11.14 2.25 -6.63
CA ARG A 180 -10.82 2.90 -7.91
C ARG A 180 -9.53 2.38 -8.58
N GLY A 181 -9.26 1.08 -8.51
CA GLY A 181 -8.07 0.48 -9.12
C GLY A 181 -6.84 0.40 -8.21
N LEU A 182 -6.92 0.83 -6.94
CA LEU A 182 -5.79 0.81 -6.02
C LEU A 182 -6.14 0.01 -4.76
N GLU A 183 -5.25 -0.91 -4.36
CA GLU A 183 -5.24 -1.47 -3.00
C GLU A 183 -4.83 -0.35 -2.02
N VAL A 184 -5.79 0.12 -1.22
CA VAL A 184 -5.59 1.22 -0.28
C VAL A 184 -5.00 0.75 1.04
N SER A 185 -5.20 -0.52 1.42
CA SER A 185 -4.71 -1.14 2.66
C SER A 185 -5.05 -2.63 2.66
N ASN A 186 -4.38 -3.41 3.50
CA ASN A 186 -4.74 -4.79 3.81
C ASN A 186 -4.83 -5.02 5.32
N GLN A 187 -5.57 -6.04 5.72
CA GLN A 187 -5.75 -6.46 7.10
C GLN A 187 -5.63 -7.97 7.20
N VAL A 188 -4.51 -8.42 7.75
CA VAL A 188 -4.18 -9.83 7.99
C VAL A 188 -4.58 -10.22 9.41
N TYR A 189 -5.29 -11.34 9.52
CA TYR A 189 -5.65 -11.92 10.80
C TYR A 189 -4.74 -13.13 11.04
N MET A 190 -3.55 -12.88 11.58
CA MET A 190 -2.52 -13.91 11.72
C MET A 190 -2.92 -14.93 12.80
N GLN A 191 -2.84 -16.20 12.43
CA GLN A 191 -3.30 -17.31 13.26
C GLN A 191 -2.27 -18.43 13.41
N TYR A 192 -1.28 -18.49 12.51
CA TYR A 192 -0.36 -19.62 12.40
C TYR A 192 1.11 -19.18 12.23
N GLU A 193 2.02 -20.03 12.68
CA GLU A 193 3.44 -20.04 12.33
C GLU A 193 3.74 -21.21 11.38
N LEU A 194 4.70 -21.01 10.46
CA LEU A 194 5.16 -22.07 9.57
C LEU A 194 5.85 -23.20 10.38
N PRO A 195 5.68 -24.47 10.00
CA PRO A 195 4.96 -24.93 8.81
C PRO A 195 3.44 -25.05 8.97
N ASN A 196 2.89 -25.24 10.18
CA ASN A 196 1.43 -25.37 10.43
C ASN A 196 1.12 -25.39 11.93
N LYS A 197 1.72 -24.50 12.72
CA LYS A 197 1.47 -24.45 14.18
C LYS A 197 0.61 -23.24 14.52
N GLU A 198 -0.46 -23.47 15.26
CA GLU A 198 -1.34 -22.39 15.70
C GLU A 198 -0.64 -21.51 16.74
N LEU A 199 -0.77 -20.19 16.57
CA LEU A 199 -0.20 -19.22 17.50
C LEU A 199 -0.97 -19.21 18.83
N LYS A 200 -0.22 -19.09 19.93
CA LYS A 200 -0.80 -18.96 21.28
C LYS A 200 -1.56 -17.65 21.48
N ILE A 201 -1.13 -16.60 20.77
CA ILE A 201 -1.80 -15.31 20.69
C ILE A 201 -2.25 -15.10 19.25
N LYS A 202 -3.42 -14.49 19.08
CA LYS A 202 -3.91 -14.06 17.77
C LYS A 202 -3.45 -12.63 17.54
N VAL A 203 -3.05 -12.35 16.30
CA VAL A 203 -2.42 -11.08 15.95
C VAL A 203 -3.18 -10.41 14.82
N LEU A 204 -3.64 -9.19 15.09
CA LEU A 204 -4.06 -8.28 14.04
C LEU A 204 -2.81 -7.69 13.39
N ASP A 205 -2.71 -7.84 12.08
CA ASP A 205 -1.65 -7.26 11.24
C ASP A 205 -2.29 -6.50 10.09
N MET A 206 -2.64 -5.24 10.34
CA MET A 206 -3.09 -4.34 9.28
C MET A 206 -1.91 -3.54 8.76
N GLY A 207 -1.78 -3.48 7.43
CA GLY A 207 -0.77 -2.70 6.74
C GLY A 207 -1.39 -1.74 5.73
N GLN A 208 -1.00 -0.46 5.83
CA GLN A 208 -1.32 0.54 4.82
C GLN A 208 -0.07 1.29 4.37
N GLY A 209 0.15 1.36 3.05
CA GLY A 209 1.19 2.21 2.47
C GLY A 209 0.88 3.68 2.72
N HIS A 210 1.71 4.35 3.51
CA HIS A 210 1.56 5.77 3.85
C HIS A 210 1.60 6.65 2.59
N GLU A 211 2.55 6.36 1.70
CA GLU A 211 2.73 7.01 0.40
C GLU A 211 1.47 6.85 -0.47
N ARG A 212 0.90 5.63 -0.52
CA ARG A 212 -0.33 5.35 -1.26
C ARG A 212 -1.54 6.08 -0.68
N ALA A 213 -1.68 6.16 0.65
CA ALA A 213 -2.76 6.91 1.28
C ALA A 213 -2.69 8.42 0.94
N ALA A 214 -1.49 9.01 0.99
CA ALA A 214 -1.28 10.41 0.60
C ALA A 214 -1.55 10.63 -0.90
N TRP A 215 -1.16 9.68 -1.74
CA TRP A 215 -1.40 9.75 -3.17
C TRP A 215 -2.87 9.62 -3.54
N PHE A 216 -3.55 8.60 -2.99
CA PHE A 216 -4.94 8.33 -3.24
C PHE A 216 -5.83 9.49 -2.83
N THR A 217 -5.61 10.04 -1.64
CA THR A 217 -6.40 11.19 -1.15
C THR A 217 -6.21 12.43 -2.01
N GLN A 218 -4.99 12.71 -2.49
CA GLN A 218 -4.71 13.84 -3.38
C GLN A 218 -5.13 13.60 -4.84
N GLY A 219 -5.14 12.36 -5.33
CA GLY A 219 -5.49 12.00 -6.70
C GLY A 219 -4.52 12.52 -7.76
N LYS A 220 -3.28 12.87 -7.42
CA LYS A 220 -2.35 13.48 -8.39
C LYS A 220 -1.82 12.46 -9.41
N PRO A 221 -1.41 12.88 -10.61
CA PRO A 221 -0.83 12.01 -11.64
C PRO A 221 0.65 11.64 -11.37
N SER A 222 1.06 11.48 -10.11
CA SER A 222 2.35 10.90 -9.70
C SER A 222 2.39 10.74 -8.18
N ILE A 223 2.66 9.53 -7.71
CA ILE A 223 2.90 9.28 -6.28
C ILE A 223 4.20 9.93 -5.81
N TYR A 224 5.25 9.95 -6.64
CA TYR A 224 6.56 10.51 -6.27
C TYR A 224 6.50 12.02 -6.12
N GLU A 225 5.73 12.73 -6.95
CA GLU A 225 5.49 14.17 -6.81
C GLU A 225 4.65 14.49 -5.56
N CYS A 226 3.81 13.56 -5.08
CA CYS A 226 3.11 13.69 -3.80
C CYS A 226 4.04 13.54 -2.59
N VAL A 227 4.95 12.58 -2.64
CA VAL A 227 5.75 12.16 -1.49
C VAL A 227 7.05 12.95 -1.38
N PHE A 228 7.74 13.19 -2.50
CA PHE A 228 9.07 13.81 -2.53
C PHE A 228 9.16 15.08 -3.40
N PRO A 229 8.19 16.04 -3.33
CA PRO A 229 8.11 17.15 -4.28
C PRO A 229 9.41 17.96 -4.38
N LYS A 230 10.09 18.18 -3.25
CA LYS A 230 11.36 18.95 -3.20
C LYS A 230 12.55 18.19 -3.79
N VAL A 231 12.61 16.87 -3.62
CA VAL A 231 13.68 16.03 -4.20
C VAL A 231 13.51 16.00 -5.71
N ILE A 232 12.28 15.73 -6.18
CA ILE A 232 11.93 15.71 -7.59
C ILE A 232 12.18 17.07 -8.26
N GLU A 233 11.81 18.17 -7.62
CA GLU A 233 12.13 19.52 -8.09
C GLU A 233 13.65 19.73 -8.27
N LYS A 234 14.46 19.31 -7.29
CA LYS A 234 15.92 19.44 -7.35
C LYS A 234 16.52 18.57 -8.46
N LEU A 235 16.04 17.34 -8.61
CA LEU A 235 16.49 16.43 -9.68
C LEU A 235 16.17 17.02 -11.06
N ARG A 236 14.92 17.44 -11.30
CA ARG A 236 14.52 18.08 -12.56
C ARG A 236 15.36 19.30 -12.90
N LYS A 237 15.64 20.18 -11.91
CA LYS A 237 16.52 21.34 -12.10
C LYS A 237 17.95 20.96 -12.48
N SER A 238 18.44 19.83 -11.98
CA SER A 238 19.81 19.38 -12.20
C SER A 238 19.98 18.60 -13.51
N THR A 239 18.95 17.85 -13.93
CA THR A 239 18.99 17.01 -15.14
C THR A 239 18.39 17.67 -16.37
N GLY A 240 17.56 18.71 -16.20
CA GLY A 240 16.81 19.35 -17.28
C GLY A 240 15.55 18.61 -17.70
N VAL A 241 15.25 17.46 -17.08
CA VAL A 241 14.02 16.68 -17.34
C VAL A 241 12.81 17.54 -16.98
N LYS A 242 11.87 17.66 -17.93
CA LYS A 242 10.64 18.43 -17.76
C LYS A 242 9.49 17.52 -17.35
N TYR A 243 8.61 18.04 -16.51
CA TYR A 243 7.39 17.33 -16.15
C TYR A 243 6.29 17.62 -17.17
N ASP A 244 5.80 16.56 -17.80
CA ASP A 244 4.70 16.59 -18.76
C ASP A 244 3.43 16.11 -18.06
N GLU A 245 2.70 17.05 -17.45
CA GLU A 245 1.49 16.75 -16.67
C GLU A 245 0.38 16.13 -17.53
N GLU A 246 0.26 16.56 -18.79
CA GLU A 246 -0.72 16.02 -19.73
C GLU A 246 -0.42 14.55 -20.04
N PHE A 247 0.84 14.22 -20.31
CA PHE A 247 1.28 12.85 -20.49
C PHE A 247 1.04 12.01 -19.24
N MET A 248 1.48 12.48 -18.07
CA MET A 248 1.37 11.74 -16.81
C MET A 248 -0.08 11.48 -16.42
N THR A 249 -0.98 12.43 -16.63
CA THR A 249 -2.43 12.27 -16.38
C THR A 249 -3.04 11.15 -17.22
N LYS A 250 -2.54 10.92 -18.44
CA LYS A 250 -3.02 9.84 -19.31
C LYS A 250 -2.30 8.51 -19.05
N PHE A 251 -1.00 8.57 -18.75
CA PHE A 251 -0.15 7.38 -18.56
C PHE A 251 -0.39 6.70 -17.21
N VAL A 252 -0.39 7.42 -16.11
CA VAL A 252 -0.46 6.84 -14.75
C VAL A 252 -1.70 5.97 -14.53
N PRO A 253 -2.90 6.31 -15.04
CA PRO A 253 -4.03 5.39 -15.01
C PRO A 253 -3.73 4.01 -15.60
N LEU A 254 -2.84 3.92 -16.59
CA LEU A 254 -2.48 2.69 -17.29
C LEU A 254 -1.19 2.05 -16.77
N SER A 255 -0.47 2.68 -15.83
CA SER A 255 0.85 2.21 -15.41
C SER A 255 0.81 0.82 -14.78
N SER A 256 -0.29 0.45 -14.11
CA SER A 256 -0.48 -0.87 -13.52
C SER A 256 -0.36 -2.02 -14.53
N TYR A 257 -0.60 -1.77 -15.83
CA TYR A 257 -0.43 -2.76 -16.89
C TYR A 257 1.03 -3.05 -17.23
N LEU A 258 1.97 -2.29 -16.68
CA LEU A 258 3.41 -2.44 -16.90
C LEU A 258 4.13 -3.06 -15.70
N LYS A 259 3.38 -3.62 -14.74
CA LYS A 259 3.97 -4.31 -13.57
C LYS A 259 4.64 -5.60 -14.03
N THR A 260 5.92 -5.76 -13.70
CA THR A 260 6.78 -6.85 -14.19
C THR A 260 6.30 -8.23 -13.78
N ASP A 261 5.82 -8.36 -12.55
CA ASP A 261 5.45 -9.66 -11.97
C ASP A 261 4.24 -10.28 -12.65
N ASP A 262 3.37 -9.43 -13.18
CA ASP A 262 2.10 -9.81 -13.81
C ASP A 262 2.19 -9.79 -15.35
N THR A 263 3.35 -9.41 -15.90
CA THR A 263 3.53 -9.13 -17.32
C THR A 263 4.69 -9.94 -17.91
N PRO A 264 4.41 -11.12 -18.51
CA PRO A 264 5.44 -11.98 -19.11
C PRO A 264 6.17 -11.34 -20.30
N ASP A 265 5.50 -10.44 -21.02
CA ASP A 265 6.04 -9.74 -22.20
C ASP A 265 5.85 -8.23 -22.03
N LEU A 266 6.89 -7.58 -21.48
CA LEU A 266 6.89 -6.15 -21.22
C LEU A 266 6.81 -5.32 -22.50
N ASP A 267 7.50 -5.71 -23.57
CA ASP A 267 7.46 -4.93 -24.81
C ASP A 267 6.06 -4.93 -25.43
N LYS A 268 5.36 -6.07 -25.38
CA LYS A 268 3.95 -6.14 -25.75
C LYS A 268 3.08 -5.24 -24.87
N ALA A 269 3.27 -5.26 -23.55
CA ALA A 269 2.48 -4.42 -22.64
C ALA A 269 2.74 -2.92 -22.88
N TYR A 270 3.99 -2.50 -23.08
CA TYR A 270 4.34 -1.15 -23.46
C TYR A 270 3.68 -0.75 -24.80
N ASN A 271 3.67 -1.64 -25.78
CA ASN A 271 3.02 -1.40 -27.07
C ASN A 271 1.49 -1.25 -26.93
N ASP A 272 0.86 -2.08 -26.09
CA ASP A 272 -0.58 -2.01 -25.87
C ASP A 272 -0.99 -0.73 -25.11
N VAL A 273 -0.18 -0.28 -24.14
CA VAL A 273 -0.38 1.01 -23.48
C VAL A 273 -0.12 2.18 -24.45
N ALA A 274 0.93 2.11 -25.27
CA ALA A 274 1.22 3.13 -26.28
C ALA A 274 0.06 3.31 -27.26
N LYS A 275 -0.56 2.22 -27.73
CA LYS A 275 -1.76 2.25 -28.57
C LYS A 275 -2.94 2.90 -27.85
N LYS A 276 -3.19 2.57 -26.57
CA LYS A 276 -4.26 3.21 -25.78
C LYS A 276 -4.07 4.72 -25.65
N LEU A 277 -2.81 5.19 -25.63
CA LEU A 277 -2.45 6.60 -25.58
C LEU A 277 -2.35 7.28 -26.95
N ASN A 278 -2.62 6.54 -28.05
CA ASN A 278 -2.40 7.00 -29.43
C ASN A 278 -0.99 7.58 -29.65
N MET A 279 0.02 6.92 -29.10
CA MET A 279 1.42 7.35 -29.16
C MET A 279 2.30 6.28 -29.85
N PRO A 280 3.28 6.67 -30.69
CA PRO A 280 4.26 5.72 -31.21
C PRO A 280 5.03 5.03 -30.08
N PHE A 281 5.27 3.73 -30.22
CA PHE A 281 5.91 2.89 -29.18
C PHE A 281 7.22 3.50 -28.66
N GLU A 282 8.14 3.86 -29.56
CA GLU A 282 9.44 4.44 -29.18
C GLU A 282 9.29 5.76 -28.44
N THR A 283 8.38 6.64 -28.89
CA THR A 283 8.10 7.91 -28.20
C THR A 283 7.56 7.68 -26.79
N PHE A 284 6.63 6.73 -26.64
CA PHE A 284 6.06 6.36 -25.35
C PHE A 284 7.12 5.78 -24.41
N LYS A 285 7.87 4.78 -24.89
CA LYS A 285 8.90 4.08 -24.12
C LYS A 285 9.98 5.06 -23.62
N ASN A 286 10.46 5.96 -24.49
CA ASN A 286 11.44 6.98 -24.11
C ASN A 286 10.90 7.95 -23.04
N LYS A 287 9.65 8.42 -23.18
CA LYS A 287 9.03 9.29 -22.16
C LYS A 287 8.89 8.60 -20.80
N VAL A 288 8.45 7.35 -20.78
CA VAL A 288 8.33 6.57 -19.54
C VAL A 288 9.70 6.36 -18.92
N GLN A 289 10.71 5.97 -19.71
CA GLN A 289 12.06 5.69 -19.20
C GLN A 289 12.74 6.93 -18.61
N GLU A 290 12.62 8.10 -19.25
CA GLU A 290 13.21 9.34 -18.74
C GLU A 290 12.61 9.72 -17.36
N ILE A 291 11.29 9.62 -17.23
CA ILE A 291 10.58 9.94 -15.98
C ILE A 291 10.86 8.87 -14.92
N ALA A 292 10.83 7.59 -15.30
CA ALA A 292 11.11 6.48 -14.39
C ALA A 292 12.55 6.57 -13.84
N ALA A 293 13.54 6.90 -14.67
CA ALA A 293 14.92 7.09 -14.21
C ALA A 293 15.03 8.20 -13.16
N LEU A 294 14.31 9.31 -13.34
CA LEU A 294 14.28 10.39 -12.35
C LEU A 294 13.63 9.93 -11.04
N TYR A 295 12.52 9.21 -11.11
CA TYR A 295 11.80 8.70 -9.94
C TYR A 295 12.55 7.58 -9.20
N SER A 296 13.27 6.72 -9.90
CA SER A 296 14.06 5.65 -9.27
C SER A 296 15.29 6.17 -8.52
N VAL A 297 15.78 7.36 -8.87
CA VAL A 297 16.85 8.06 -8.13
C VAL A 297 16.30 8.77 -6.88
N ALA A 298 15.04 9.17 -6.90
CA ALA A 298 14.39 9.95 -5.85
C ALA A 298 13.98 9.10 -4.64
#